data_AF-A0A399ZAF6-F1
#
_entry.id   AF-A0A399ZAF6-F1
#
_cell.length_a   1.000
_cell.length_b   1.000
_cell.length_c   1.000
_cell.angle_alpha   90.00
_cell.angle_beta   90.00
_cell.angle_gamma   90.00
#
_symmetry.space_group_name_H-M   'P 1'
#
loop_
_entity.id
_entity.type
_entity.pdbx_description
1 polymer ?
#
loop_
_entity_poly.entity_id
_entity_poly.type
_entity_poly.pdbx_seq_one_letter_code
_entity_poly.pdbx_strand_id
1 'polypeptide(L)'
;MSSREPFDTLFGKQKVVIGMAHLRALPGAPRYGGKMSEVIDAALADALTLEQGGVDGIMIENFFDAPFFKDRVPPETVASMARVVAALRQKTKLPLGVNVLRNDGYSALAIAAACDAQFVRINIVSWAMLTDQGIIEGRAAELARYRKMLGANVLIFTDCLTKHAEPLAPMEMQWTALDTWERGGADALVISGKATGFATDVSDVLAARAQRSKMSRIICRMWTACWSARL
;
A
#
# COMPACT_ATOMS: atom_id res chain seq x y z
N MET A 1 25.54 2.53 -6.56
CA MET A 1 24.45 1.78 -5.91
C MET A 1 23.35 1.53 -6.93
N SER A 2 23.39 0.36 -7.57
CA SER A 2 22.37 -0.11 -8.52
C SER A 2 21.38 -1.00 -7.77
N SER A 3 20.32 -0.43 -7.19
CA SER A 3 19.25 -1.21 -6.57
C SER A 3 17.90 -0.87 -7.19
N ARG A 4 17.85 -0.76 -8.53
CA ARG A 4 16.71 -0.23 -9.28
C ARG A 4 16.07 -1.22 -10.28
N GLU A 5 16.62 -2.43 -10.41
CA GLU A 5 16.02 -3.57 -11.15
C GLU A 5 14.77 -4.20 -10.51
N PRO A 6 14.58 -4.25 -9.17
CA PRO A 6 13.56 -5.10 -8.56
C PRO A 6 12.12 -4.91 -9.02
N PHE A 7 11.67 -3.67 -9.31
CA PHE A 7 10.29 -3.43 -9.76
C PHE A 7 10.08 -3.87 -11.22
N ASP A 8 11.02 -3.62 -12.13
CA ASP A 8 10.89 -4.10 -13.52
C ASP A 8 10.96 -5.63 -13.55
N THR A 9 11.83 -6.23 -12.74
CA THR A 9 11.87 -7.68 -12.57
C THR A 9 10.56 -8.23 -12.01
N LEU A 10 9.93 -7.51 -11.07
CA LEU A 10 8.68 -7.94 -10.44
C LEU A 10 7.49 -7.93 -11.41
N PHE A 11 7.31 -6.86 -12.18
CA PHE A 11 6.12 -6.68 -13.02
C PHE A 11 6.35 -6.94 -14.51
N GLY A 12 7.59 -6.99 -14.97
CA GLY A 12 7.95 -7.21 -16.37
C GLY A 12 7.52 -6.11 -17.34
N LYS A 13 7.04 -4.95 -16.83
CA LYS A 13 6.54 -3.84 -17.66
C LYS A 13 6.64 -2.48 -16.97
N GLN A 14 6.64 -1.42 -17.80
CA GLN A 14 6.79 -0.02 -17.38
C GLN A 14 5.50 0.61 -16.80
N LYS A 15 4.33 0.19 -17.28
CA LYS A 15 3.02 0.71 -16.83
C LYS A 15 2.28 -0.44 -16.15
N VAL A 16 2.12 -0.31 -14.83
CA VAL A 16 1.56 -1.36 -13.98
C VAL A 16 0.20 -0.93 -13.45
N VAL A 17 -0.78 -1.83 -13.50
CA VAL A 17 -2.09 -1.67 -12.87
C VAL A 17 -2.15 -2.58 -11.65
N ILE A 18 -2.25 -2.00 -10.45
CA ILE A 18 -2.39 -2.78 -9.20
C ILE A 18 -3.84 -2.73 -8.75
N GLY A 19 -4.43 -3.91 -8.57
CA GLY A 19 -5.77 -4.13 -8.05
C GLY A 19 -5.85 -3.99 -6.54
N MET A 20 -6.85 -3.33 -5.99
CA MET A 20 -7.10 -3.26 -4.55
C MET A 20 -8.11 -4.34 -4.13
N ALA A 21 -7.68 -5.24 -3.25
CA ALA A 21 -8.53 -6.20 -2.55
C ALA A 21 -8.78 -5.68 -1.13
N HIS A 22 -9.95 -5.05 -0.92
CA HIS A 22 -10.34 -4.51 0.37
C HIS A 22 -10.94 -5.60 1.25
N LEU A 23 -10.23 -5.97 2.32
CA LEU A 23 -10.70 -6.99 3.24
C LEU A 23 -11.94 -6.52 3.98
N ARG A 24 -12.92 -7.41 4.10
CA ARG A 24 -13.98 -7.31 5.13
C ARG A 24 -13.34 -7.15 6.51
N ALA A 25 -14.09 -6.55 7.43
CA ALA A 25 -13.64 -6.33 8.81
C ALA A 25 -13.04 -7.61 9.41
N LEU A 26 -11.90 -7.48 10.07
CA LEU A 26 -11.11 -8.56 10.66
C LEU A 26 -11.43 -8.75 12.15
N PRO A 27 -11.07 -9.90 12.76
CA PRO A 27 -11.06 -10.03 14.22
C PRO A 27 -10.45 -8.81 14.92
N GLY A 28 -11.17 -8.28 15.92
CA GLY A 28 -10.82 -7.05 16.63
C GLY A 28 -11.49 -5.78 16.08
N ALA A 29 -11.88 -5.77 14.80
CA ALA A 29 -12.61 -4.63 14.21
C ALA A 29 -14.09 -4.61 14.64
N PRO A 30 -14.70 -3.43 14.83
CA PRO A 30 -16.08 -3.33 15.33
C PRO A 30 -17.14 -4.01 14.45
N ARG A 31 -16.87 -4.16 13.14
CA ARG A 31 -17.81 -4.73 12.17
C ARG A 31 -17.49 -6.17 11.79
N TYR A 32 -16.61 -6.85 12.53
CA TYR A 32 -16.26 -8.23 12.23
C TYR A 32 -17.49 -9.14 12.31
N GLY A 33 -17.77 -9.86 11.21
CA GLY A 33 -18.91 -10.78 11.12
C GLY A 33 -18.72 -12.11 11.87
N GLY A 34 -17.64 -12.28 12.61
CA GLY A 34 -17.39 -13.46 13.44
C GLY A 34 -16.74 -14.66 12.73
N LYS A 35 -16.64 -14.64 11.40
CA LYS A 35 -16.11 -15.77 10.61
C LYS A 35 -14.99 -15.37 9.66
N MET A 36 -13.78 -15.81 9.98
CA MET A 36 -12.60 -15.52 9.19
C MET A 36 -12.63 -16.21 7.81
N SER A 37 -13.34 -17.34 7.67
CA SER A 37 -13.54 -17.99 6.37
C SER A 37 -14.26 -17.07 5.38
N GLU A 38 -15.28 -16.33 5.82
CA GLU A 38 -16.03 -15.41 4.95
C GLU A 38 -15.18 -14.22 4.48
N VAL A 39 -14.20 -13.80 5.29
CA VAL A 39 -13.22 -12.78 4.90
C VAL A 39 -12.30 -13.33 3.80
N ILE A 40 -11.80 -14.55 3.99
CA ILE A 40 -10.89 -15.21 3.03
C ILE A 40 -11.60 -15.49 1.70
N ASP A 41 -12.82 -16.02 1.76
CA ASP A 41 -13.62 -16.34 0.56
C ASP A 41 -13.92 -15.07 -0.25
N ALA A 42 -14.26 -13.96 0.42
CA ALA A 42 -14.45 -12.68 -0.24
C ALA A 42 -13.15 -12.15 -0.87
N ALA A 43 -12.03 -12.19 -0.15
CA ALA A 43 -10.75 -11.74 -0.67
C ALA A 43 -10.29 -12.58 -1.88
N LEU A 44 -10.55 -13.90 -1.87
CA LEU A 44 -10.29 -14.79 -3.00
C LEU A 44 -11.16 -14.46 -4.21
N ALA A 45 -12.44 -14.19 -4.00
CA ALA A 45 -13.35 -13.78 -5.08
C ALA A 45 -12.90 -12.45 -5.73
N ASP A 46 -12.50 -11.47 -4.92
CA ASP A 46 -11.96 -10.20 -5.40
C ASP A 46 -10.66 -10.40 -6.18
N ALA A 47 -9.72 -11.20 -5.66
CA ALA A 47 -8.46 -11.49 -6.31
C ALA A 47 -8.63 -12.17 -7.68
N LEU A 48 -9.54 -13.15 -7.78
CA LEU A 48 -9.86 -13.82 -9.05
C LEU A 48 -10.49 -12.84 -10.05
N THR A 49 -11.39 -11.98 -9.60
CA THR A 49 -12.02 -10.95 -10.44
C THR A 49 -10.97 -9.96 -10.95
N LEU A 50 -10.05 -9.53 -10.08
CA LEU A 50 -8.94 -8.65 -10.43
C LEU A 50 -8.01 -9.29 -11.47
N GLU A 51 -7.62 -10.55 -11.26
CA GLU A 51 -6.76 -11.29 -12.17
C GLU A 51 -7.42 -11.47 -13.55
N GLN A 52 -8.72 -11.79 -13.60
CA GLN A 52 -9.49 -11.85 -14.84
C GLN A 52 -9.61 -10.48 -15.52
N GLY A 53 -9.64 -9.40 -14.75
CA GLY A 53 -9.58 -8.02 -15.22
C GLY A 53 -8.22 -7.59 -15.77
N GLY A 54 -7.20 -8.45 -15.69
CA GLY A 54 -5.88 -8.21 -16.26
C GLY A 54 -5.01 -7.25 -15.44
N VAL A 55 -5.19 -7.18 -14.12
CA VAL A 55 -4.27 -6.44 -13.26
C VAL A 55 -2.91 -7.12 -13.16
N ASP A 56 -1.89 -6.34 -12.84
CA ASP A 56 -0.48 -6.76 -12.81
C ASP A 56 0.00 -7.14 -11.41
N GLY A 57 -0.80 -6.85 -10.40
CA GLY A 57 -0.55 -7.16 -9.00
C GLY A 57 -1.78 -6.85 -8.16
N ILE A 58 -1.82 -7.37 -6.93
CA ILE A 58 -2.95 -7.20 -6.01
C ILE A 58 -2.44 -6.62 -4.69
N MET A 59 -3.01 -5.51 -4.26
CA MET A 59 -2.79 -4.88 -2.96
C MET A 59 -3.89 -5.28 -1.99
N ILE A 60 -3.52 -5.89 -0.88
CA ILE A 60 -4.43 -6.35 0.17
C ILE A 60 -4.46 -5.31 1.29
N GLU A 61 -5.62 -4.73 1.57
CA GLU A 61 -5.80 -3.63 2.53
C GLU A 61 -6.92 -3.95 3.53
N ASN A 62 -6.70 -3.73 4.82
CA ASN A 62 -7.71 -3.91 5.87
C ASN A 62 -8.73 -2.76 5.93
N PHE A 63 -9.22 -2.33 4.78
CA PHE A 63 -10.02 -1.11 4.61
C PHE A 63 -11.30 -1.07 5.47
N PHE A 64 -11.96 -2.21 5.69
CA PHE A 64 -13.20 -2.26 6.48
C PHE A 64 -12.98 -2.45 8.00
N ASP A 65 -11.73 -2.35 8.49
CA ASP A 65 -11.43 -2.34 9.93
C ASP A 65 -11.78 -1.02 10.62
N ALA A 66 -12.15 0.02 9.87
CA ALA A 66 -12.40 1.36 10.40
C ALA A 66 -13.32 1.37 11.65
N PRO A 67 -12.99 2.17 12.69
CA PRO A 67 -11.88 3.13 12.77
C PRO A 67 -10.51 2.46 12.92
N PHE A 68 -9.47 3.04 12.32
CA PHE A 68 -8.13 2.44 12.31
C PHE A 68 -7.31 2.84 13.54
N PHE A 69 -6.31 2.03 13.87
CA PHE A 69 -5.27 2.41 14.82
C PHE A 69 -4.33 3.46 14.21
N LYS A 70 -3.89 4.41 15.04
CA LYS A 70 -2.90 5.41 14.66
C LYS A 70 -1.53 4.77 14.41
N ASP A 71 -1.10 3.94 15.34
CA ASP A 71 0.22 3.28 15.35
C ASP A 71 0.11 1.81 14.95
N ARG A 72 0.66 0.89 15.75
CA ARG A 72 0.62 -0.55 15.48
C ARG A 72 -0.80 -1.10 15.60
N VAL A 73 -1.18 -1.94 14.66
CA VAL A 73 -2.37 -2.76 14.80
C VAL A 73 -2.12 -3.88 15.82
N PRO A 74 -3.17 -4.38 16.49
CA PRO A 74 -3.01 -5.45 17.47
C PRO A 74 -2.71 -6.80 16.78
N PRO A 75 -2.20 -7.80 17.51
CA PRO A 75 -1.74 -9.07 16.94
C PRO A 75 -2.81 -9.82 16.14
N GLU A 76 -4.09 -9.73 16.55
CA GLU A 76 -5.21 -10.36 15.85
C GLU A 76 -5.41 -9.81 14.43
N THR A 77 -5.18 -8.51 14.20
CA THR A 77 -5.21 -7.91 12.85
C THR A 77 -4.06 -8.46 12.01
N VAL A 78 -2.84 -8.51 12.57
CA VAL A 78 -1.65 -9.03 11.88
C VAL A 78 -1.86 -10.50 11.48
N ALA A 79 -2.29 -11.33 12.43
CA ALA A 79 -2.54 -12.75 12.19
C ALA A 79 -3.64 -12.98 11.14
N SER A 80 -4.71 -12.18 11.19
CA SER A 80 -5.82 -12.28 10.25
C SER A 80 -5.40 -11.88 8.83
N MET A 81 -4.67 -10.78 8.68
CA MET A 81 -4.14 -10.37 7.38
C MET A 81 -3.13 -11.39 6.83
N ALA A 82 -2.22 -11.90 7.65
CA ALA A 82 -1.29 -12.96 7.25
C ALA A 82 -2.01 -14.21 6.74
N ARG A 83 -3.07 -14.63 7.43
CA ARG A 83 -3.90 -15.77 7.00
C ARG A 83 -4.55 -15.52 5.62
N VAL A 84 -5.04 -14.31 5.37
CA VAL A 84 -5.62 -13.97 4.05
C VAL A 84 -4.55 -13.94 2.97
N VAL A 85 -3.41 -13.29 3.22
CA VAL A 85 -2.32 -13.16 2.24
C VAL A 85 -1.77 -14.54 1.87
N ALA A 86 -1.56 -15.43 2.85
CA ALA A 86 -1.14 -16.80 2.60
C ALA A 86 -2.16 -17.59 1.75
N ALA A 87 -3.45 -17.43 2.01
CA ALA A 87 -4.50 -18.07 1.20
C ALA A 87 -4.53 -17.56 -0.24
N LEU A 88 -4.39 -16.25 -0.45
CA LEU A 88 -4.30 -15.64 -1.78
C LEU A 88 -3.04 -16.10 -2.51
N ARG A 89 -1.91 -16.20 -1.81
CA ARG A 89 -0.63 -16.62 -2.40
C ARG A 89 -0.69 -18.01 -3.02
N GLN A 90 -1.50 -18.91 -2.44
CA GLN A 90 -1.73 -20.26 -2.98
C GLN A 90 -2.62 -20.27 -4.23
N LYS A 91 -3.32 -19.17 -4.54
CA LYS A 91 -4.39 -19.16 -5.55
C LYS A 91 -4.08 -18.32 -6.79
N THR A 92 -3.26 -17.28 -6.66
CA THR A 92 -2.76 -16.49 -7.79
C THR A 92 -1.24 -16.56 -7.88
N LYS A 93 -0.66 -16.27 -9.06
CA LYS A 93 0.78 -16.01 -9.23
C LYS A 93 1.13 -14.54 -9.38
N LEU A 94 0.12 -13.66 -9.39
CA LEU A 94 0.36 -12.21 -9.44
C LEU A 94 1.18 -11.73 -8.23
N PRO A 95 2.04 -10.72 -8.40
CA PRO A 95 2.64 -9.99 -7.29
C PRO A 95 1.60 -9.58 -6.25
N LEU A 96 1.85 -9.92 -4.98
CA LEU A 96 1.00 -9.52 -3.87
C LEU A 96 1.64 -8.37 -3.07
N GLY A 97 0.79 -7.42 -2.70
CA GLY A 97 1.09 -6.25 -1.89
C GLY A 97 0.30 -6.26 -0.59
N VAL A 98 0.86 -5.71 0.49
CA VAL A 98 0.17 -5.56 1.78
C VAL A 98 0.13 -4.09 2.21
N ASN A 99 -1.05 -3.60 2.59
CA ASN A 99 -1.25 -2.28 3.20
C ASN A 99 -1.98 -2.45 4.53
N VAL A 100 -1.29 -2.19 5.64
CA VAL A 100 -1.90 -2.21 6.98
C VAL A 100 -2.23 -0.79 7.40
N LEU A 101 -3.51 -0.44 7.39
CA LEU A 101 -3.99 0.88 7.77
C LEU A 101 -3.92 1.08 9.29
N ARG A 102 -3.57 2.29 9.76
CA ARG A 102 -3.38 3.51 8.94
C ARG A 102 -2.00 3.64 8.28
N ASN A 103 -0.93 3.38 9.02
CA ASN A 103 0.45 3.55 8.54
C ASN A 103 1.39 2.48 9.11
N ASP A 104 0.89 1.28 9.39
CA ASP A 104 1.67 0.26 10.08
C ASP A 104 2.59 -0.52 9.13
N GLY A 105 3.68 0.14 8.74
CA GLY A 105 4.68 -0.45 7.85
C GLY A 105 5.44 -1.65 8.42
N TYR A 106 5.51 -1.80 9.75
CA TYR A 106 6.19 -2.96 10.33
C TYR A 106 5.33 -4.21 10.20
N SER A 107 4.06 -4.12 10.56
CA SER A 107 3.13 -5.23 10.37
C SER A 107 3.02 -5.59 8.89
N ALA A 108 2.95 -4.60 8.00
CA ALA A 108 2.95 -4.84 6.55
C ALA A 108 4.20 -5.61 6.09
N LEU A 109 5.40 -5.18 6.49
CA LEU A 109 6.66 -5.86 6.14
C LEU A 109 6.73 -7.27 6.75
N ALA A 110 6.30 -7.44 8.00
CA ALA A 110 6.29 -8.75 8.67
C ALA A 110 5.35 -9.74 7.96
N ILE A 111 4.13 -9.31 7.64
CA ILE A 111 3.15 -10.11 6.89
C ILE A 111 3.71 -10.46 5.51
N ALA A 112 4.25 -9.47 4.78
CA ALA A 112 4.79 -9.69 3.46
C ALA A 112 5.95 -10.71 3.47
N ALA A 113 6.86 -10.60 4.44
CA ALA A 113 7.97 -11.53 4.61
C ALA A 113 7.48 -12.95 4.98
N ALA A 114 6.49 -13.07 5.84
CA ALA A 114 5.98 -14.37 6.31
C ALA A 114 5.09 -15.10 5.28
N CYS A 115 4.51 -14.36 4.33
CA CYS A 115 3.54 -14.88 3.38
C CYS A 115 3.99 -14.79 1.91
N ASP A 116 5.27 -14.55 1.66
CA ASP A 116 5.85 -14.41 0.33
C ASP A 116 5.11 -13.38 -0.55
N ALA A 117 4.82 -12.21 0.02
CA ALA A 117 4.34 -11.05 -0.74
C ALA A 117 5.53 -10.20 -1.19
N GLN A 118 5.41 -9.54 -2.35
CA GLN A 118 6.55 -8.91 -3.03
C GLN A 118 6.68 -7.41 -2.72
N PHE A 119 5.62 -6.77 -2.23
CA PHE A 119 5.65 -5.35 -1.92
C PHE A 119 4.72 -5.01 -0.76
N VAL A 120 4.91 -3.81 -0.22
CA VAL A 120 4.01 -3.20 0.78
C VAL A 120 3.68 -1.80 0.34
N ARG A 121 2.54 -1.29 0.79
CA ARG A 121 2.25 0.14 0.78
C ARG A 121 2.27 0.69 2.19
N ILE A 122 3.05 1.74 2.36
CA ILE A 122 3.17 2.50 3.60
C ILE A 122 2.77 3.92 3.27
N ASN A 123 1.67 4.38 3.85
CA ASN A 123 1.04 5.64 3.50
C ASN A 123 2.00 6.83 3.67
N ILE A 124 2.77 6.85 4.76
CA ILE A 124 3.70 7.92 5.14
C ILE A 124 5.03 7.27 5.56
N VAL A 125 5.98 7.15 4.63
CA VAL A 125 7.35 6.68 4.95
C VAL A 125 8.26 7.83 5.38
N SER A 126 8.01 9.03 4.87
CA SER A 126 8.73 10.28 5.13
C SER A 126 7.74 11.39 5.44
N TRP A 127 8.21 12.46 6.09
CA TRP A 127 7.41 13.62 6.49
C TRP A 127 6.45 13.35 7.65
N ALA A 128 5.68 14.37 8.01
CA ALA A 128 4.62 14.31 9.01
C ALA A 128 3.34 14.88 8.42
N MET A 129 2.23 14.17 8.60
CA MET A 129 0.93 14.55 8.06
C MET A 129 -0.10 14.58 9.19
N LEU A 130 -0.99 15.58 9.17
CA LEU A 130 -2.17 15.65 10.00
C LEU A 130 -3.28 14.78 9.39
N THR A 131 -3.86 13.89 10.19
CA THR A 131 -4.93 12.96 9.79
C THR A 131 -6.10 13.04 10.77
N ASP A 132 -7.16 12.27 10.49
CA ASP A 132 -8.28 12.02 11.41
C ASP A 132 -7.84 11.34 12.74
N GLN A 133 -6.62 10.81 12.80
CA GLN A 133 -6.01 10.19 13.99
C GLN A 133 -4.90 11.07 14.60
N GLY A 134 -4.83 12.34 14.20
CA GLY A 134 -3.80 13.29 14.59
C GLY A 134 -2.56 13.20 13.71
N ILE A 135 -1.41 13.63 14.24
CA ILE A 135 -0.14 13.67 13.51
C ILE A 135 0.44 12.26 13.38
N ILE A 136 0.72 11.85 12.13
CA ILE A 136 1.45 10.62 11.81
C ILE A 136 2.78 10.99 11.17
N GLU A 137 3.86 10.40 11.68
CA GLU A 137 5.23 10.65 11.27
C GLU A 137 5.82 9.45 10.51
N GLY A 138 6.56 9.74 9.45
CA GLY A 138 7.30 8.74 8.68
C GLY A 138 8.49 8.16 9.45
N ARG A 139 8.72 6.85 9.29
CA ARG A 139 9.78 6.08 9.98
C ARG A 139 10.71 5.38 9.00
N ALA A 140 11.12 6.08 7.93
CA ALA A 140 11.90 5.50 6.84
C ALA A 140 13.14 4.74 7.31
N ALA A 141 13.88 5.32 8.25
CA ALA A 141 15.15 4.77 8.71
C ALA A 141 14.95 3.44 9.44
N GLU A 142 13.92 3.33 10.27
CA GLU A 142 13.62 2.12 11.03
C GLU A 142 12.95 1.06 10.16
N LEU A 143 12.07 1.45 9.24
CA LEU A 143 11.46 0.55 8.25
C LEU A 143 12.51 -0.08 7.33
N ALA A 144 13.48 0.70 6.86
CA ALA A 144 14.57 0.21 6.01
C ALA A 144 15.43 -0.84 6.74
N ARG A 145 15.77 -0.60 8.02
CA ARG A 145 16.51 -1.55 8.85
C ARG A 145 15.69 -2.78 9.18
N TYR A 146 14.40 -2.61 9.47
CA TYR A 146 13.49 -3.72 9.76
C TYR A 146 13.31 -4.63 8.54
N ARG A 147 13.10 -4.06 7.35
CA ARG A 147 13.09 -4.82 6.08
C ARG A 147 14.37 -5.65 5.91
N LYS A 148 15.54 -5.03 6.15
CA LYS A 148 16.84 -5.74 6.05
C LYS A 148 16.97 -6.85 7.09
N MET A 149 16.54 -6.59 8.33
CA MET A 149 16.57 -7.56 9.44
C MET A 149 15.71 -8.80 9.16
N LEU A 150 14.53 -8.62 8.56
CA LEU A 150 13.67 -9.73 8.14
C LEU A 150 14.25 -10.57 7.00
N GLY A 151 15.34 -10.13 6.35
CA GLY A 151 15.86 -10.77 5.13
C GLY A 151 14.90 -10.69 3.95
N ALA A 152 13.92 -9.79 4.00
CA ALA A 152 12.81 -9.74 3.07
C ALA A 152 13.15 -8.85 1.86
N ASN A 153 13.07 -9.41 0.65
CA ASN A 153 13.21 -8.67 -0.61
C ASN A 153 11.87 -8.01 -1.01
N VAL A 154 11.28 -7.26 -0.07
CA VAL A 154 9.95 -6.63 -0.21
C VAL A 154 10.11 -5.16 -0.61
N LEU A 155 9.45 -4.76 -1.68
CA LEU A 155 9.47 -3.36 -2.15
C LEU A 155 8.55 -2.49 -1.29
N ILE A 156 8.99 -1.26 -1.00
CA ILE A 156 8.20 -0.27 -0.25
C ILE A 156 7.63 0.75 -1.23
N PHE A 157 6.32 0.71 -1.42
CA PHE A 157 5.58 1.75 -2.13
C PHE A 157 5.02 2.73 -1.11
N THR A 158 5.12 4.03 -1.40
CA THR A 158 4.69 5.07 -0.44
C THR A 158 3.93 6.18 -1.13
N ASP A 159 2.99 6.78 -0.43
CA ASP A 159 2.24 7.89 -0.98
C ASP A 159 3.08 9.18 -0.95
N CYS A 160 2.98 9.99 -1.99
CA CYS A 160 3.31 11.40 -1.92
C CYS A 160 2.05 12.16 -1.57
N LEU A 161 2.05 12.85 -0.43
CA LEU A 161 0.86 13.54 0.11
C LEU A 161 -0.34 12.58 0.22
N THR A 162 -0.32 11.76 1.27
CA THR A 162 -1.31 10.71 1.53
C THR A 162 -2.75 11.21 1.47
N LYS A 163 -3.63 10.43 0.83
CA LYS A 163 -5.10 10.62 0.92
C LYS A 163 -5.57 10.74 2.37
N HIS A 164 -6.59 11.56 2.62
CA HIS A 164 -7.15 11.82 3.97
C HIS A 164 -6.12 12.39 4.96
N ALA A 165 -5.10 13.08 4.46
CA ALA A 165 -4.08 13.71 5.28
C ALA A 165 -3.68 15.07 4.70
N GLU A 166 -3.37 16.02 5.58
CA GLU A 166 -2.87 17.35 5.22
C GLU A 166 -1.43 17.51 5.73
N PRO A 167 -0.51 18.11 4.96
CA PRO A 167 0.85 18.35 5.43
C PRO A 167 0.85 19.42 6.53
N LEU A 168 1.78 19.31 7.49
CA LEU A 168 1.90 20.27 8.61
C LEU A 168 2.44 21.64 8.19
N ALA A 169 3.02 21.72 7.00
CA ALA A 169 3.50 22.94 6.38
C ALA A 169 3.23 22.87 4.87
N PRO A 170 3.24 23.99 4.13
CA PRO A 170 3.16 23.94 2.67
C PRO A 170 4.27 23.07 2.08
N MET A 171 3.90 22.14 1.20
CA MET A 171 4.82 21.22 0.55
C MET A 171 4.58 21.22 -0.96
N GLU A 172 5.64 21.38 -1.73
CA GLU A 172 5.56 21.25 -3.19
C GLU A 172 5.74 19.80 -3.61
N MET A 173 4.82 19.27 -4.41
CA MET A 173 4.81 17.86 -4.84
C MET A 173 6.15 17.39 -5.42
N GLN A 174 6.85 18.23 -6.19
CA GLN A 174 8.14 17.90 -6.80
C GLN A 174 9.23 17.57 -5.77
N TRP A 175 9.32 18.34 -4.69
CA TRP A 175 10.34 18.15 -3.64
C TRP A 175 9.91 17.04 -2.68
N THR A 176 8.62 16.99 -2.34
CA THR A 176 8.05 15.90 -1.55
C THR A 176 8.32 14.55 -2.20
N ALA A 177 8.08 14.42 -3.51
CA ALA A 177 8.34 13.20 -4.26
C ALA A 177 9.83 12.85 -4.28
N LEU A 178 10.70 13.82 -4.55
CA LEU A 178 12.14 13.61 -4.61
C LEU A 178 12.70 13.14 -3.26
N ASP A 179 12.34 13.79 -2.16
CA ASP A 179 12.82 13.43 -0.83
C ASP A 179 12.24 12.09 -0.37
N THR A 180 10.97 11.82 -0.65
CA THR A 180 10.34 10.53 -0.34
C THR A 180 11.03 9.38 -1.09
N TRP A 181 11.49 9.64 -2.32
CA TRP A 181 12.28 8.69 -3.12
C TRP A 181 13.71 8.54 -2.60
N GLU A 182 14.49 9.63 -2.55
CA GLU A 182 15.94 9.58 -2.26
C GLU A 182 16.23 9.39 -0.77
N ARG A 183 15.56 10.15 0.09
CA ARG A 183 15.79 10.14 1.55
C ARG A 183 14.93 9.10 2.25
N GLY A 184 13.69 8.94 1.79
CA GLY A 184 12.76 7.92 2.29
C GLY A 184 13.11 6.50 1.85
N GLY A 185 13.89 6.35 0.78
CA GLY A 185 14.32 5.04 0.26
C GLY A 185 13.16 4.22 -0.33
N ALA A 186 12.15 4.91 -0.89
CA ALA A 186 11.00 4.27 -1.53
C ALA A 186 11.39 3.56 -2.83
N ASP A 187 10.75 2.42 -3.11
CA ASP A 187 10.94 1.65 -4.36
C ASP A 187 9.93 2.07 -5.45
N ALA A 188 8.79 2.65 -5.04
CA ALA A 188 7.86 3.33 -5.92
C ALA A 188 7.08 4.42 -5.15
N LEU A 189 6.69 5.49 -5.86
CA LEU A 189 5.83 6.53 -5.33
C LEU A 189 4.38 6.32 -5.78
N VAL A 190 3.43 6.50 -4.88
CA VAL A 190 1.99 6.45 -5.14
C VAL A 190 1.45 7.88 -5.10
N ILE A 191 0.82 8.32 -6.19
CA ILE A 191 0.14 9.62 -6.23
C ILE A 191 -1.36 9.37 -6.18
N SER A 192 -2.03 9.85 -5.13
CA SER A 192 -3.47 9.69 -4.93
C SER A 192 -4.20 11.02 -4.88
N GLY A 193 -5.48 11.04 -5.27
CA GLY A 193 -6.37 12.17 -5.01
C GLY A 193 -6.62 12.38 -3.51
N LYS A 194 -7.24 13.52 -3.17
CA LYS A 194 -7.43 14.01 -1.78
C LYS A 194 -8.09 13.01 -0.83
N ALA A 195 -9.03 12.22 -1.33
CA ALA A 195 -9.78 11.23 -0.56
C ALA A 195 -10.19 10.04 -1.44
N THR A 196 -10.59 8.94 -0.81
CA THR A 196 -11.14 7.77 -1.51
C THR A 196 -12.32 8.19 -2.41
N GLY A 197 -12.28 7.79 -3.69
CA GLY A 197 -13.30 8.14 -4.68
C GLY A 197 -13.04 9.43 -5.46
N PHE A 198 -12.08 10.27 -5.03
CA PHE A 198 -11.70 11.47 -5.77
C PHE A 198 -10.65 11.16 -6.84
N ALA A 199 -10.74 11.83 -7.98
CA ALA A 199 -9.74 11.71 -9.05
C ALA A 199 -8.38 12.27 -8.58
N THR A 200 -7.30 11.61 -8.99
CA THR A 200 -5.94 12.14 -8.85
C THR A 200 -5.80 13.31 -9.81
N ASP A 201 -5.33 14.46 -9.33
CA ASP A 201 -5.05 15.60 -10.19
C ASP A 201 -3.87 15.27 -11.11
N VAL A 202 -4.04 15.49 -12.42
CA VAL A 202 -2.99 15.24 -13.40
C VAL A 202 -1.79 16.16 -13.17
N SER A 203 -2.01 17.36 -12.65
CA SER A 203 -0.94 18.31 -12.32
C SER A 203 0.00 17.77 -11.25
N ASP A 204 -0.52 17.10 -10.21
CA ASP A 204 0.28 16.45 -9.17
C ASP A 204 1.17 15.35 -9.75
N VAL A 205 0.62 14.56 -10.68
CA VAL A 205 1.36 13.48 -11.36
C VAL A 205 2.47 14.05 -12.23
N LEU A 206 2.20 15.14 -12.94
CA LEU A 206 3.19 15.83 -13.77
C LEU A 206 4.27 16.49 -12.90
N ALA A 207 3.90 17.12 -11.79
CA ALA A 207 4.82 17.73 -10.85
C ALA A 207 5.73 16.68 -10.19
N ALA A 208 5.18 15.55 -9.74
CA ALA A 208 5.98 14.42 -9.27
C ALA A 208 6.91 13.90 -10.38
N ARG A 209 6.48 13.89 -11.64
CA ARG A 209 7.31 13.47 -12.79
C ARG A 209 8.37 14.50 -13.20
N ALA A 210 8.33 15.74 -12.73
CA ALA A 210 9.30 16.75 -13.14
C ALA A 210 10.75 16.35 -12.79
N GLN A 211 10.93 15.56 -11.73
CA GLN A 211 12.23 15.04 -11.29
C GLN A 211 12.55 13.62 -11.84
N ARG A 212 11.93 13.22 -12.96
CA ARG A 212 12.06 11.85 -13.54
C ARG A 212 13.48 11.45 -13.93
N SER A 213 14.38 12.40 -14.20
CA SER A 213 15.81 12.09 -14.40
C SER A 213 16.46 11.45 -13.17
N LYS A 214 15.88 11.70 -11.98
CA LYS A 214 16.28 11.11 -10.70
C LYS A 214 15.35 9.97 -10.24
N MET A 215 14.10 9.96 -10.71
CA MET A 215 13.04 9.01 -10.30
C MET A 215 12.49 8.22 -11.49
N SER A 216 12.74 6.91 -11.53
CA SER A 216 12.31 6.09 -12.66
C SER A 216 10.87 5.57 -12.56
N ARG A 217 10.20 5.65 -11.40
CA ARG A 217 8.95 4.90 -11.14
C ARG A 217 7.93 5.68 -10.30
N ILE A 218 6.83 6.08 -10.93
CA ILE A 218 5.67 6.73 -10.30
C ILE A 218 4.42 5.93 -10.64
N ILE A 219 3.73 5.43 -9.61
CA ILE A 219 2.43 4.77 -9.68
C ILE A 219 1.35 5.83 -9.50
N CYS A 220 0.56 6.03 -10.54
CA CYS A 220 -0.41 7.11 -10.63
C CYS A 220 -1.80 6.73 -10.08
N ARG A 221 -2.08 5.42 -9.93
CA ARG A 221 -3.34 4.90 -9.40
C ARG A 221 -3.23 3.42 -9.06
N MET A 222 -3.81 3.01 -7.93
CA MET A 222 -4.20 1.64 -7.65
C MET A 222 -5.73 1.54 -7.82
N TRP A 223 -6.20 0.55 -8.59
CA TRP A 223 -7.61 0.43 -8.98
C TRP A 223 -8.32 -0.60 -8.09
N THR A 224 -9.47 -0.24 -7.53
CA THR A 224 -10.41 -1.24 -7.00
C THR A 224 -11.11 -1.95 -8.17
N ALA A 225 -11.10 -3.28 -8.21
CA ALA A 225 -12.13 -3.99 -8.97
C ALA A 225 -13.47 -3.76 -8.26
N CYS A 226 -14.52 -3.55 -9.05
CA CYS A 226 -15.92 -3.49 -8.63
C CYS A 226 -16.33 -2.35 -7.68
N TRP A 227 -16.91 -1.31 -8.26
CA TRP A 227 -18.16 -0.74 -7.75
C TRP A 227 -19.20 -0.76 -8.88
N SER A 228 -20.01 -1.82 -8.93
CA SER A 228 -21.39 -1.75 -9.43
C SER A 228 -22.31 -1.65 -8.20
N ALA A 229 -22.18 -0.57 -7.44
CA ALA A 229 -23.24 -0.20 -6.51
C ALA A 229 -24.09 0.86 -7.21
N ARG A 230 -25.27 0.44 -7.64
CA ARG A 230 -26.40 1.36 -7.82
C ARG A 230 -26.61 2.04 -6.47
N LEU A 231 -26.34 3.33 -6.42
CA LEU A 231 -27.13 4.29 -5.64
C LEU A 231 -27.97 5.07 -6.66
#